data_AF-A0A7C1H285-F1
#
_entry.id   AF-A0A7C1H285-F1
#
_cell.length_a   1.000
_cell.length_b   1.000
_cell.length_c   1.000
_cell.angle_alpha   90.00
_cell.angle_beta   90.00
_cell.angle_gamma   90.00
#
_symmetry.space_group_name_H-M   'P 1'
#
loop_
_entity.id
_entity.type
_entity.pdbx_description
1 polymer ?
#
loop_
_entity_poly.entity_id
_entity_poly.type
_entity_poly.pdbx_seq_one_letter_code
_entity_poly.pdbx_strand_id
1 'polypeptide(L)'
;MRIIRRNLGNMNDLLYNSRMWLGYSVRKRAMNYRVCMLTLLFLFSSGVCNAFPTETPANPVLPGADPHVLLVDGTVWLYPTHYVSPLTCFYAYSSTDMQEWEEHGPVLDFEHVYWLDEDGAKDHRAWAPCVTAKNGRYFFYYSVGPQDPTPSRIG
;
A
#
# COMPACT_ATOMS: atom_id res chain seq x y z
N MET A 1 -11.45 -17.11 18.00
CA MET A 1 -10.88 -16.38 16.85
C MET A 1 -11.14 -14.89 17.06
N ARG A 2 -10.14 -14.16 17.59
CA ARG A 2 -10.27 -12.76 17.99
C ARG A 2 -9.48 -11.93 16.99
N ILE A 3 -10.15 -11.47 15.93
CA ILE A 3 -9.56 -10.62 14.89
C ILE A 3 -9.21 -9.28 15.55
N ILE A 4 -7.92 -8.96 15.66
CA ILE A 4 -7.50 -7.62 16.08
C ILE A 4 -7.90 -6.66 14.96
N ARG A 5 -8.85 -5.78 15.26
CA ARG A 5 -9.25 -4.69 14.35
C ARG A 5 -8.28 -3.53 14.51
N ARG A 6 -7.24 -3.44 13.68
CA ARG A 6 -6.58 -2.15 13.44
C ARG A 6 -7.22 -1.51 12.22
N ASN A 7 -7.86 -0.36 12.45
CA ASN A 7 -8.28 0.53 11.38
C ASN A 7 -7.01 1.22 10.88
N LEU A 8 -6.47 0.80 9.73
CA LEU A 8 -5.31 1.44 9.11
C LEU A 8 -5.62 2.83 8.50
N GLY A 9 -6.80 3.39 8.79
CA GLY A 9 -7.24 4.65 8.21
C GLY A 9 -7.55 4.52 6.72
N ASN A 10 -8.17 5.55 6.17
CA ASN A 10 -8.37 5.67 4.74
C ASN A 10 -7.09 6.30 4.17
N MET A 11 -6.43 5.64 3.20
CA MET A 11 -5.19 6.15 2.59
C MET A 11 -5.38 7.53 1.93
N ASN A 12 -6.64 7.92 1.72
CA ASN A 12 -7.03 9.25 1.23
C ASN A 12 -6.83 10.40 2.24
N ASP A 13 -6.67 10.12 3.53
CA ASP A 13 -6.53 11.18 4.56
C ASP A 13 -5.14 11.85 4.57
N LEU A 14 -4.16 11.30 3.84
CA LEU A 14 -2.82 11.90 3.68
C LEU A 14 -2.65 12.73 2.40
N LEU A 15 -3.65 12.74 1.50
CA LEU A 15 -3.54 13.40 0.20
C LEU A 15 -4.53 14.56 0.00
N TYR A 16 -5.43 14.81 0.96
CA TYR A 16 -6.50 15.80 0.79
C TYR A 16 -6.25 17.11 1.53
N ASN A 17 -5.14 17.80 1.23
CA ASN A 17 -5.02 19.22 1.55
C ASN A 17 -4.30 19.99 0.44
N SER A 18 -4.95 20.10 -0.72
CA SER A 18 -5.02 21.36 -1.46
C SER A 18 -5.91 21.23 -2.69
N ARG A 19 -6.85 22.19 -2.81
CA ARG A 19 -7.63 22.57 -4.00
C ARG A 19 -8.86 21.72 -4.34
N MET A 20 -10.02 22.20 -3.89
CA MET A 20 -11.27 22.06 -4.65
C MET A 20 -12.16 23.27 -4.38
N TRP A 21 -12.38 24.11 -5.41
CA TRP A 21 -13.65 24.82 -5.65
C TRP A 21 -13.71 25.22 -7.13
N LEU A 22 -14.51 24.49 -7.91
CA LEU A 22 -15.04 24.95 -9.19
C LEU A 22 -16.43 24.35 -9.36
N GLY A 23 -17.43 25.09 -8.90
CA GLY A 23 -18.82 24.86 -9.24
C GLY A 23 -19.15 25.57 -10.55
N TYR A 24 -19.67 24.84 -11.53
CA TYR A 24 -20.26 25.46 -12.72
C TYR A 24 -21.74 25.10 -12.80
N SER A 25 -22.58 26.13 -12.66
CA SER A 25 -24.00 26.13 -13.04
C SER A 25 -24.11 26.49 -14.52
N VAL A 26 -24.74 25.63 -15.32
CA VAL A 26 -24.99 25.87 -16.74
C VAL A 26 -26.21 26.79 -16.91
N ARG A 27 -26.00 28.02 -17.41
CA ARG A 27 -27.05 28.84 -18.02
C ARG A 27 -26.76 29.02 -19.50
N LYS A 28 -27.71 28.62 -20.34
CA LYS A 28 -27.67 28.83 -21.80
C LYS A 28 -27.83 30.33 -22.09
N ARG A 29 -26.84 30.94 -22.76
CA ARG A 29 -27.00 32.23 -23.42
C ARG A 29 -26.31 32.21 -24.78
N ALA A 30 -26.94 32.90 -25.72
CA ALA A 30 -26.72 32.78 -27.15
C ALA A 30 -25.31 33.15 -27.63
N MET A 31 -25.02 32.53 -28.76
CA MET A 31 -23.79 32.38 -29.53
C MET A 31 -23.40 33.65 -30.30
N ASN A 32 -22.13 34.07 -30.23
CA ASN A 32 -21.51 35.05 -31.14
C ASN A 32 -20.01 34.75 -31.30
N TYR A 33 -19.62 34.21 -32.46
CA TYR A 33 -18.27 33.77 -32.80
C TYR A 33 -17.48 34.87 -33.52
N ARG A 34 -16.99 35.89 -32.81
CA ARG A 34 -16.10 36.90 -33.40
C ARG A 34 -15.14 37.52 -32.40
N VAL A 35 -14.31 36.74 -31.69
CA VAL A 35 -13.08 37.28 -31.08
C VAL A 35 -11.96 36.23 -31.08
N CYS A 36 -10.96 36.55 -31.90
CA CYS A 36 -9.52 36.26 -31.76
C CYS A 36 -9.07 34.86 -31.35
N MET A 37 -8.92 34.04 -32.39
CA MET A 37 -7.85 33.06 -32.64
C MET A 37 -6.43 33.62 -32.34
N LEU A 38 -6.10 33.96 -31.09
CA LEU A 38 -4.75 34.47 -30.71
C LEU A 38 -4.37 34.27 -29.22
N THR A 39 -5.00 33.35 -28.49
CA THR A 39 -4.59 32.91 -27.14
C THR A 39 -4.59 31.38 -27.01
N LEU A 40 -4.04 30.68 -28.01
CA LEU A 40 -3.98 29.21 -28.04
C LEU A 40 -2.53 28.68 -28.11
N LEU A 41 -1.60 29.35 -27.44
CA LEU A 41 -0.17 29.07 -27.59
C LEU A 41 0.60 29.31 -26.29
N PHE A 42 0.13 28.83 -25.12
CA PHE A 42 0.97 28.77 -23.90
C PHE A 42 0.48 27.82 -22.79
N LEU A 43 -0.17 26.68 -23.11
CA LEU A 43 -0.54 25.66 -22.10
C LEU A 43 -0.39 24.22 -22.61
N PHE A 44 0.69 23.94 -23.35
CA PHE A 44 1.14 22.56 -23.59
C PHE A 44 2.61 22.46 -23.18
N SER A 45 2.89 22.79 -21.92
CA SER A 45 4.19 22.50 -21.32
C SER A 45 4.14 21.09 -20.74
N SER A 46 4.85 20.18 -21.41
CA SER A 46 5.33 18.89 -20.91
C SER A 46 4.28 17.95 -20.33
N GLY A 47 3.59 17.21 -21.21
CA GLY A 47 3.24 15.84 -20.87
C GLY A 47 4.53 15.03 -20.75
N VAL A 48 5.06 14.91 -19.53
CA VAL A 48 6.15 13.97 -19.24
C VAL A 48 5.55 12.58 -19.44
N CYS A 49 5.77 11.98 -20.61
CA CYS A 49 5.62 10.55 -20.73
C CYS A 49 6.75 9.94 -19.89
N ASN A 50 6.41 9.43 -18.70
CA ASN A 50 7.33 8.52 -18.02
C ASN A 50 7.42 7.29 -18.92
N ALA A 51 8.51 7.20 -19.68
CA ALA A 51 8.86 5.96 -20.36
C ALA A 51 9.06 4.91 -19.27
N PHE A 52 8.35 3.79 -19.37
CA PHE A 52 8.61 2.65 -18.50
C PHE A 52 10.08 2.27 -18.66
N PRO A 53 10.82 1.99 -17.57
CA PRO A 53 12.23 1.68 -17.72
C PRO A 53 12.39 0.40 -18.56
N THR A 54 13.29 0.48 -19.55
CA THR A 54 13.51 -0.56 -20.57
C THR A 54 14.29 -1.77 -20.04
N GLU A 55 14.95 -1.64 -18.89
CA GLU A 55 15.70 -2.74 -18.28
C GLU A 55 14.77 -3.58 -17.41
N THR A 56 14.82 -4.90 -17.60
CA THR A 56 14.13 -5.83 -16.70
C THR A 56 14.91 -5.88 -15.38
N PRO A 57 14.28 -5.64 -14.22
CA PRO A 57 15.00 -5.67 -12.95
C PRO A 57 15.59 -7.06 -12.70
N ALA A 58 16.84 -7.10 -12.23
CA ALA A 58 17.50 -8.35 -11.90
C ALA A 58 16.91 -8.96 -10.62
N ASN A 59 16.74 -10.29 -10.62
CA ASN A 59 16.31 -11.00 -9.41
C ASN A 59 17.47 -11.18 -8.42
N PRO A 60 17.20 -11.16 -7.11
CA PRO A 60 15.90 -10.88 -6.47
C PRO A 60 15.56 -9.38 -6.46
N VAL A 61 14.28 -9.05 -6.67
CA VAL A 61 13.81 -7.65 -6.64
C VAL A 61 13.73 -7.07 -5.22
N LEU A 62 13.50 -7.92 -4.21
CA LEU A 62 13.45 -7.56 -2.80
C LEU A 62 13.99 -8.73 -1.95
N PRO A 63 14.62 -8.44 -0.80
CA PRO A 63 14.95 -9.46 0.19
C PRO A 63 13.70 -9.93 0.94
N GLY A 64 13.71 -11.18 1.44
CA GLY A 64 12.61 -11.75 2.23
C GLY A 64 12.07 -13.05 1.64
N ALA A 65 10.94 -13.50 2.19
CA ALA A 65 10.26 -14.73 1.78
C ALA A 65 8.73 -14.56 1.75
N ASP A 66 8.02 -15.56 1.26
CA ASP A 66 6.55 -15.64 1.30
C ASP A 66 5.79 -14.38 0.80
N PRO A 67 6.11 -13.85 -0.40
CA PRO A 67 5.50 -12.61 -0.87
C PRO A 67 4.01 -12.78 -1.15
N HIS A 68 3.21 -11.87 -0.61
CA HIS A 68 1.82 -11.65 -1.00
C HIS A 68 1.67 -10.31 -1.71
N VAL A 69 1.01 -10.26 -2.87
CA VAL A 69 0.88 -9.05 -3.69
C VAL A 69 -0.58 -8.60 -3.78
N LEU A 70 -0.81 -7.28 -3.70
CA LEU A 70 -2.08 -6.62 -3.94
C LEU A 70 -1.87 -5.44 -4.89
N LEU A 71 -2.69 -5.34 -5.94
CA LEU A 71 -2.70 -4.19 -6.85
C LEU A 71 -3.81 -3.21 -6.43
N VAL A 72 -3.44 -1.98 -6.12
CA VAL A 72 -4.37 -0.92 -5.69
C VAL A 72 -4.08 0.34 -6.49
N ASP A 73 -5.05 0.81 -7.26
CA ASP A 73 -4.99 2.08 -8.00
C ASP A 73 -3.71 2.26 -8.86
N GLY A 74 -3.20 1.16 -9.42
CA GLY A 74 -1.99 1.16 -10.25
C GLY A 74 -0.67 1.01 -9.46
N THR A 75 -0.74 0.91 -8.14
CA THR A 75 0.41 0.63 -7.25
C THR A 75 0.41 -0.84 -6.84
N VAL A 76 1.54 -1.50 -7.03
CA VAL A 76 1.81 -2.86 -6.53
C VAL A 76 2.24 -2.75 -5.07
N TRP A 77 1.48 -3.37 -4.18
CA TRP A 77 1.83 -3.56 -2.77
C TRP A 77 2.26 -5.00 -2.54
N LEU A 78 3.43 -5.19 -1.93
CA LEU A 78 4.04 -6.48 -1.66
C LEU A 78 4.28 -6.63 -0.16
N TYR A 79 3.80 -7.72 0.42
CA TYR A 79 3.88 -8.04 1.84
C TYR A 79 4.64 -9.35 2.01
N PRO A 80 5.93 -9.33 2.41
CA PRO A 80 6.72 -10.53 2.62
C PRO A 80 6.84 -10.89 4.11
N THR A 81 7.30 -12.10 4.40
CA THR A 81 8.09 -12.36 5.61
C THR A 81 9.40 -11.57 5.49
N HIS A 82 9.64 -10.65 6.42
CA HIS A 82 10.79 -9.74 6.37
C HIS A 82 12.13 -10.49 6.53
N TYR A 83 13.23 -9.88 6.11
CA TYR A 83 14.56 -10.51 6.14
C TYR A 83 15.37 -10.18 7.41
N VAL A 84 15.01 -9.11 8.11
CA VAL A 84 15.72 -8.67 9.32
C VAL A 84 15.17 -9.37 10.55
N SER A 85 16.04 -10.09 11.26
CA SER A 85 15.73 -10.67 12.58
C SER A 85 15.92 -9.63 13.71
N PRO A 86 15.14 -9.70 14.80
CA PRO A 86 14.10 -10.69 15.06
C PRO A 86 12.85 -10.46 14.22
N LEU A 87 12.28 -11.54 13.69
CA LEU A 87 11.08 -11.51 12.85
C LEU A 87 9.85 -11.20 13.71
N THR A 88 9.69 -9.99 14.20
CA THR A 88 8.59 -9.58 15.11
C THR A 88 7.70 -8.50 14.51
N CYS A 89 8.08 -8.02 13.32
CA CYS A 89 7.38 -6.98 12.60
C CYS A 89 7.10 -7.42 11.16
N PHE A 90 6.01 -6.90 10.62
CA PHE A 90 5.70 -6.96 9.19
C PHE A 90 5.94 -5.60 8.55
N TYR A 91 6.45 -5.63 7.33
CA TYR A 91 6.66 -4.47 6.47
C TYR A 91 5.90 -4.67 5.16
N ALA A 92 5.66 -3.58 4.45
CA ALA A 92 5.09 -3.59 3.11
C ALA A 92 6.04 -2.87 2.16
N TYR A 93 6.04 -3.26 0.90
CA TYR A 93 6.78 -2.60 -0.15
C TYR A 93 5.82 -2.13 -1.22
N SER A 94 5.99 -0.93 -1.75
CA SER A 94 5.16 -0.42 -2.82
C SER A 94 5.99 -0.03 -4.03
N SER A 95 5.45 -0.28 -5.22
CA SER A 95 6.06 0.16 -6.47
C SER A 95 4.99 0.49 -7.52
N THR A 96 5.25 1.50 -8.34
CA THR A 96 4.43 1.84 -9.52
C THR A 96 5.01 1.34 -10.84
N ASP A 97 6.26 0.87 -10.83
CA ASP A 97 6.99 0.40 -12.02
C ASP A 97 7.56 -1.03 -11.86
N MET A 98 7.37 -1.64 -10.69
CA MET A 98 7.91 -2.95 -10.27
C MET A 98 9.44 -3.03 -10.25
N GLN A 99 10.13 -1.89 -10.30
CA GLN A 99 11.59 -1.78 -10.33
C GLN A 99 12.10 -1.09 -9.09
N GLU A 100 11.61 0.12 -8.84
CA GLU A 100 11.91 0.88 -7.63
C GLU A 100 10.86 0.57 -6.58
N TRP A 101 11.30 0.17 -5.39
CA TRP A 101 10.43 -0.25 -4.30
C TRP A 101 10.65 0.64 -3.08
N GLU A 102 9.57 1.24 -2.59
CA GLU A 102 9.55 1.96 -1.32
C GLU A 102 9.16 0.99 -0.19
N GLU A 103 9.93 0.98 0.88
CA GLU A 103 9.62 0.23 2.10
C GLU A 103 8.71 1.05 3.02
N HIS A 104 7.65 0.43 3.52
CA HIS A 104 6.67 0.98 4.45
C HIS A 104 6.61 0.12 5.70
N GLY A 105 6.68 0.75 6.87
CA GLY A 105 6.35 0.04 8.10
C GLY A 105 7.03 0.52 9.38
N PRO A 106 6.95 -0.29 10.44
CA PRO A 106 6.25 -1.58 10.48
C PRO A 106 4.74 -1.42 10.30
N VAL A 107 4.12 -2.24 9.43
CA VAL A 107 2.64 -2.24 9.23
C VAL A 107 1.92 -3.03 10.31
N LEU A 108 2.63 -3.96 10.94
CA LEU A 108 2.23 -4.65 12.17
C LEU A 108 3.48 -4.93 13.00
N ASP A 109 3.37 -4.71 14.30
CA ASP A 109 4.41 -4.98 15.29
C ASP A 109 3.80 -5.86 16.38
N PHE A 110 4.49 -6.94 16.75
CA PHE A 110 4.08 -7.87 17.79
C PHE A 110 3.91 -7.21 19.16
N GLU A 111 4.61 -6.10 19.46
CA GLU A 111 4.40 -5.31 20.67
C GLU A 111 2.95 -4.80 20.82
N HIS A 112 2.19 -4.79 19.72
CA HIS A 112 0.80 -4.35 19.68
C HIS A 112 -0.21 -5.49 19.51
N VAL A 113 0.24 -6.75 19.59
CA VAL A 113 -0.60 -7.95 19.46
C VAL A 113 -0.70 -8.65 20.81
N TYR A 114 -1.57 -8.13 21.67
CA TYR A 114 -1.67 -8.54 23.09
C TYR A 114 -1.96 -10.02 23.34
N TRP A 115 -2.52 -10.75 22.36
CA TRP A 115 -2.84 -12.16 22.54
C TRP A 115 -1.62 -13.07 22.40
N LEU A 116 -0.49 -12.56 21.89
CA LEU A 116 0.73 -13.37 21.69
C LEU A 116 1.21 -13.98 23.00
N ASP A 117 1.26 -13.19 24.07
CA ASP A 117 1.76 -13.64 25.37
C ASP A 117 0.83 -14.66 26.06
N GLU A 118 -0.43 -14.79 25.61
CA GLU A 118 -1.43 -15.66 26.27
C GLU A 118 -1.08 -17.16 26.21
N ASP A 119 -0.25 -17.59 25.26
CA ASP A 119 0.18 -19.00 25.14
C ASP A 119 1.41 -19.34 25.99
N GLY A 120 2.08 -18.34 26.57
CA GLY A 120 3.27 -18.51 27.40
C GLY A 120 4.52 -18.94 26.63
N ALA A 121 4.51 -18.92 25.29
CA ALA A 121 5.70 -19.15 24.48
C ALA A 121 6.71 -18.02 24.68
N LYS A 122 8.01 -18.36 24.60
CA LYS A 122 9.11 -17.39 24.79
C LYS A 122 9.52 -16.66 23.51
N ASP A 123 9.19 -17.23 22.36
CA ASP A 123 9.55 -16.72 21.04
C ASP A 123 8.31 -16.76 20.14
N HIS A 124 8.08 -15.67 19.43
CA HIS A 124 7.02 -15.50 18.45
C HIS A 124 7.66 -14.87 17.23
N ARG A 125 7.52 -15.50 16.07
CA ARG A 125 8.00 -14.96 14.80
C ARG A 125 6.86 -14.71 13.83
N ALA A 126 6.96 -13.59 13.13
CA ALA A 126 6.16 -13.18 11.99
C ALA A 126 6.44 -14.13 10.83
N TRP A 127 5.44 -14.93 10.48
CA TRP A 127 5.45 -15.86 9.34
C TRP A 127 4.47 -15.38 8.26
N ALA A 128 4.54 -16.02 7.09
CA ALA A 128 3.82 -15.71 5.86
C ALA A 128 2.52 -14.91 6.04
N PRO A 129 2.46 -13.67 5.51
CA PRO A 129 1.28 -12.83 5.57
C PRO A 129 0.35 -13.00 4.36
N CYS A 130 -0.85 -12.47 4.46
CA CYS A 130 -1.82 -12.35 3.38
C CYS A 130 -2.64 -11.07 3.57
N VAL A 131 -2.88 -10.33 2.49
CA VAL A 131 -3.66 -9.08 2.55
C VAL A 131 -4.79 -9.11 1.54
N THR A 132 -6.00 -8.75 1.95
CA THR A 132 -7.14 -8.66 1.05
C THR A 132 -7.99 -7.42 1.30
N ALA A 133 -8.66 -6.94 0.25
CA ALA A 133 -9.55 -5.79 0.32
C ALA A 133 -11.01 -6.22 0.30
N LYS A 134 -11.84 -5.65 1.19
CA LYS A 134 -13.29 -5.85 1.19
C LYS A 134 -14.01 -4.62 1.72
N ASN A 135 -14.95 -4.09 0.94
CA ASN A 135 -15.79 -2.94 1.31
C ASN A 135 -14.97 -1.70 1.72
N GLY A 136 -13.97 -1.33 0.91
CA GLY A 136 -13.12 -0.16 1.17
C GLY A 136 -12.18 -0.31 2.36
N ARG A 137 -11.95 -1.53 2.85
CA ARG A 137 -11.04 -1.83 3.96
C ARG A 137 -10.07 -2.94 3.56
N TYR A 138 -8.88 -2.88 4.14
CA TYR A 138 -7.86 -3.92 4.00
C TYR A 138 -7.80 -4.78 5.25
N PHE A 139 -7.57 -6.07 5.06
CA PHE A 139 -7.48 -7.08 6.11
C PHE A 139 -6.14 -7.78 5.96
N PHE A 140 -5.33 -7.67 7.01
CA PHE A 140 -4.00 -8.28 7.10
C PHE A 140 -4.09 -9.53 7.96
N TYR A 141 -3.88 -10.69 7.35
CA TYR A 141 -3.83 -12.00 8.01
C TYR A 141 -2.38 -12.46 8.10
N TYR A 142 -2.00 -13.09 9.19
CA TYR A 142 -0.64 -13.57 9.38
C TYR A 142 -0.58 -14.79 10.28
N SER A 143 0.52 -15.52 10.15
CA SER A 143 0.82 -16.64 11.04
C SER A 143 1.94 -16.28 12.01
N VAL A 144 1.90 -16.91 13.18
CA VAL A 144 2.89 -16.73 14.23
C VAL A 144 3.42 -18.08 14.66
N GLY A 145 4.74 -18.23 14.64
CA GLY A 145 5.46 -19.44 15.05
C GLY A 145 6.97 -19.20 15.11
N PRO A 146 7.83 -20.22 15.21
CA PRO A 146 7.50 -21.51 15.79
C PRO A 146 7.21 -21.30 17.28
N GLN A 147 6.15 -21.92 17.76
CA GLN A 147 5.99 -22.11 19.18
C GLN A 147 6.22 -23.62 19.42
N ASP A 148 7.17 -23.97 20.29
CA ASP A 148 7.31 -25.30 20.84
C ASP A 148 7.29 -25.06 22.36
N PRO A 149 6.32 -25.61 23.13
CA PRO A 149 5.41 -26.72 22.82
C PRO A 149 4.01 -26.35 22.28
N THR A 150 3.73 -25.08 21.97
CA THR A 150 2.38 -24.64 21.58
C THR A 150 2.17 -24.63 20.05
N PRO A 151 0.95 -24.84 19.53
CA PRO A 151 0.74 -24.78 18.08
C PRO A 151 0.89 -23.36 17.53
N SER A 152 1.28 -23.22 16.26
CA SER A 152 1.24 -21.92 15.57
C SER A 152 -0.17 -21.32 15.57
N ARG A 153 -0.24 -19.98 15.63
CA ARG A 153 -1.50 -19.22 15.74
C ARG A 153 -1.68 -18.29 14.55
N ILE A 154 -2.93 -17.95 14.24
CA ILE A 154 -3.30 -17.05 13.13
C ILE A 154 -3.90 -15.75 13.69
N GLY A 155 -3.47 -14.63 13.13
CA GLY A 155 -3.92 -13.27 13.44
C GLY A 155 -4.75 -12.64 12.33
#